data_AF-A0A963BD58-F1
#
_entry.id   AF-A0A963BD58-F1
#
_cell.length_a   1.000
_cell.length_b   1.000
_cell.length_c   1.000
_cell.angle_alpha   90.00
_cell.angle_beta   90.00
_cell.angle_gamma   90.00
#
_symmetry.space_group_name_H-M   'P 1'
#
loop_
_entity.id
_entity.type
_entity.pdbx_description
1 polymer ?
#
loop_
_entity_poly.entity_id
_entity_poly.type
_entity_poly.pdbx_seq_one_letter_code
_entity_poly.pdbx_strand_id
1 'polypeptide(L)'
;MIDSIRTSLATFLATVALLLSAPGLASETVSFYVPVSADRNPVLSSMSVDLVVQRYMEPLASFAGKAEDEYEKTFAGVMEAVASGDYDAAGTLLGQGGKVGQKSLVDGLRKSFPTLGRSKVLYQVFLDGRRMFVWETNLRVKGSSHLWRRAFVLEPGEGGIRADLVSSSRPLEAFILAVLQEASEVTAGKSRGAYGLSLSPPDQPISQLTPVLRFAGRWYGGATMEEASRDGSRAMADYALAFTRLRAGDNAGYLARFTPYSQAKMKNWLAKMPPEVLADYQTGNPSRKIYFRLDAEPVDIVFYQLIDAQGNAIEDTVRWDYLLHDGGAGYLLTNAYAQSQLDDVLAMTGRFEKGMVEFVRSFGP
;
A
#
# COMPACT_ATOMS: atom_id res chain seq x y z
N MET A 1 -24.85 -27.99 29.34
CA MET A 1 -24.05 -27.88 28.10
C MET A 1 -24.06 -26.45 27.54
N ILE A 2 -25.20 -25.74 27.59
CA ILE A 2 -25.32 -24.32 27.20
C ILE A 2 -24.55 -23.38 28.16
N ASP A 3 -24.45 -23.71 29.46
CA ASP A 3 -23.72 -22.87 30.42
C ASP A 3 -22.19 -22.94 30.28
N SER A 4 -21.64 -24.05 29.76
CA SER A 4 -20.18 -24.18 29.54
C SER A 4 -19.66 -23.33 28.37
N ILE A 5 -20.54 -23.04 27.40
CA ILE A 5 -20.23 -22.21 26.23
C ILE A 5 -20.24 -20.72 26.61
N ARG A 6 -21.13 -20.30 27.54
CA ARG A 6 -21.19 -18.92 28.02
C ARG A 6 -19.98 -18.53 28.87
N THR A 7 -19.48 -19.45 29.69
CA THR A 7 -18.27 -19.22 30.50
C THR A 7 -17.01 -19.14 29.63
N SER A 8 -16.92 -19.96 28.58
CA SER A 8 -15.79 -19.91 27.64
C SER A 8 -15.75 -18.63 26.81
N LEU A 9 -16.91 -18.09 26.41
CA LEU A 9 -16.99 -16.83 25.65
C LEU A 9 -16.68 -15.61 26.53
N ALA A 10 -17.16 -15.60 27.78
CA ALA A 10 -16.86 -14.54 28.74
C ALA A 10 -15.37 -14.52 29.15
N THR A 11 -14.73 -15.69 29.25
CA THR A 11 -13.29 -15.79 29.55
C THR A 11 -12.44 -15.37 28.35
N PHE A 12 -12.87 -15.67 27.12
CA PHE A 12 -12.18 -15.21 25.91
C PHE A 12 -12.28 -13.69 25.72
N LEU A 13 -13.46 -13.11 25.96
CA LEU A 13 -13.67 -11.65 25.91
C LEU A 13 -12.95 -10.91 27.04
N ALA A 14 -12.87 -11.49 28.24
CA ALA A 14 -12.12 -10.92 29.35
C ALA A 14 -10.60 -10.96 29.12
N THR A 15 -10.08 -11.99 28.43
CA THR A 15 -8.65 -12.08 28.08
C THR A 15 -8.28 -11.11 26.95
N VAL A 16 -9.19 -10.83 26.01
CA VAL A 16 -8.99 -9.80 24.97
C VAL A 16 -9.09 -8.38 25.57
N ALA A 17 -9.94 -8.17 26.58
CA ALA A 17 -10.05 -6.89 27.26
C ALA A 17 -8.86 -6.59 28.21
N LEU A 18 -8.26 -7.60 28.84
CA LEU A 18 -7.10 -7.40 29.73
C LEU A 18 -5.77 -7.16 29.00
N LEU A 19 -5.70 -7.42 27.69
CA LEU A 19 -4.55 -7.05 26.84
C LEU A 19 -4.54 -5.55 26.46
N LEU A 20 -5.55 -4.79 26.86
CA LEU A 20 -5.73 -3.37 26.50
C LEU A 20 -5.55 -2.40 27.67
N SER A 21 -5.14 -2.87 28.86
CA SER A 21 -5.04 -2.03 30.06
C SER A 21 -3.71 -2.18 30.79
N ALA A 22 -2.60 -2.10 30.05
CA ALA A 22 -1.32 -1.65 30.62
C ALA A 22 -1.24 -0.12 30.43
N PRO A 23 -0.77 0.65 31.42
CA PRO A 23 -0.60 2.09 31.31
C PRO A 23 0.67 2.43 30.52
N GLY A 24 0.74 1.94 29.28
CA GLY A 24 1.70 2.34 28.26
C GLY A 24 0.94 3.07 27.16
N LEU A 25 1.50 4.16 26.64
CA LEU A 25 0.98 5.04 25.57
C LEU A 25 -0.25 4.47 24.81
N ALA A 26 -1.43 5.07 25.01
CA ALA A 26 -2.65 4.65 24.34
C ALA A 26 -2.46 4.62 22.81
N SER A 27 -2.84 3.50 22.18
CA SER A 27 -2.87 3.42 20.72
C SER A 27 -3.90 4.39 20.15
N GLU A 28 -3.59 5.02 19.03
CA GLU A 28 -4.49 5.92 18.32
C GLU A 28 -4.58 5.54 16.83
N THR A 29 -5.71 5.88 16.21
CA THR A 29 -5.85 5.78 14.75
C THR A 29 -5.33 7.06 14.12
N VAL A 30 -4.32 6.96 13.27
CA VAL A 30 -3.71 8.07 12.55
C VAL A 30 -3.84 7.84 11.05
N SER A 31 -4.26 8.87 10.33
CA SER A 31 -4.33 8.84 8.87
C SER A 31 -3.07 9.46 8.26
N PHE A 32 -2.51 8.79 7.26
CA PHE A 32 -1.37 9.26 6.48
C PHE A 32 -1.75 9.36 5.00
N TYR A 33 -1.42 10.48 4.35
CA TYR A 33 -1.66 10.60 2.90
C TYR A 33 -0.81 9.58 2.14
N VAL A 34 -1.39 8.96 1.11
CA VAL A 34 -0.68 7.97 0.31
C VAL A 34 0.08 8.68 -0.81
N PRO A 35 1.41 8.55 -0.90
CA PRO A 35 2.15 8.99 -2.06
C PRO A 35 1.83 8.05 -3.24
N VAL A 36 1.49 8.62 -4.39
CA VAL A 36 1.41 7.88 -5.65
C VAL A 36 2.59 8.30 -6.50
N SER A 37 3.38 7.33 -6.96
CA SER A 37 4.46 7.62 -7.91
C SER A 37 3.83 7.96 -9.26
N ALA A 38 3.93 9.20 -9.74
CA ALA A 38 3.52 9.58 -11.09
C ALA A 38 4.78 9.90 -11.90
N ASP A 39 5.03 9.11 -12.96
CA ASP A 39 6.22 9.26 -13.80
C ASP A 39 7.55 9.31 -13.01
N ARG A 40 7.64 8.46 -11.97
CA ARG A 40 8.78 8.33 -11.03
C ARG A 40 8.91 9.44 -9.98
N ASN A 41 7.99 10.41 -9.96
CA ASN A 41 7.97 11.43 -8.91
C ASN A 41 6.86 11.09 -7.92
N PRO A 42 7.13 11.10 -6.60
CA PRO A 42 6.08 10.94 -5.62
C PRO A 42 5.16 12.17 -5.67
N VAL A 43 3.87 11.93 -5.80
CA VAL A 43 2.81 12.93 -5.74
C VAL A 43 1.94 12.61 -4.54
N LEU A 44 1.78 13.58 -3.64
CA LEU A 44 0.91 13.41 -2.48
C LEU A 44 -0.54 13.41 -2.94
N SER A 45 -1.20 12.26 -2.80
CA SER A 45 -2.62 12.12 -3.17
C SER A 45 -3.52 12.45 -1.98
N SER A 46 -4.77 12.80 -2.24
CA SER A 46 -5.77 13.01 -1.17
C SER A 46 -6.33 11.72 -0.57
N MET A 47 -5.93 10.55 -1.09
CA MET A 47 -6.15 9.24 -0.48
C MET A 47 -5.29 9.10 0.77
N SER A 48 -5.83 8.48 1.81
CA SER A 48 -5.09 8.22 3.05
C SER A 48 -5.15 6.76 3.45
N VAL A 49 -4.19 6.31 4.26
CA VAL A 49 -4.27 5.04 4.98
C VAL A 49 -4.44 5.34 6.46
N ASP A 50 -5.48 4.78 7.04
CA ASP A 50 -5.73 4.79 8.48
C ASP A 50 -4.96 3.64 9.11
N LEU A 51 -4.13 3.96 10.09
CA LEU A 51 -3.30 3.01 10.82
C LEU A 51 -3.56 3.14 12.31
N VAL A 52 -3.71 2.03 13.02
CA VAL A 52 -3.64 2.04 14.48
C VAL A 52 -2.18 2.00 14.88
N VAL A 53 -1.74 3.02 15.62
CA VAL A 53 -0.34 3.20 15.99
C VAL A 53 -0.17 3.55 17.46
N GLN A 54 0.98 3.19 18.00
CA GLN A 54 1.52 3.73 19.24
C GLN A 54 2.77 4.55 18.90
N ARG A 55 2.82 5.81 19.35
CA ARG A 55 3.93 6.73 19.06
C ARG A 55 4.95 6.69 20.17
N TYR A 56 6.21 6.45 19.82
CA TYR A 56 7.33 6.50 20.76
C TYR A 56 8.14 7.77 20.59
N MET A 57 8.55 8.06 19.35
CA MET A 57 9.33 9.24 18.99
C MET A 57 10.59 9.45 19.85
N GLU A 58 11.25 8.38 20.31
CA GLU A 58 12.38 8.43 21.23
C GLU A 58 13.60 7.65 20.72
N PRO A 59 14.82 7.94 21.20
CA PRO A 59 16.01 7.16 20.85
C PRO A 59 15.86 5.68 21.26
N LEU A 60 16.44 4.77 20.47
CA LEU A 60 16.38 3.32 20.72
C LEU A 60 16.79 2.93 22.14
N ALA A 61 17.83 3.57 22.70
CA ALA A 61 18.27 3.29 24.07
C ALA A 61 17.23 3.65 25.14
N SER A 62 16.46 4.73 24.92
CA SER A 62 15.37 5.14 25.83
C SER A 62 14.20 4.15 25.74
N PHE A 63 13.84 3.79 24.51
CA PHE A 63 12.79 2.78 24.25
C PHE A 63 13.15 1.42 24.87
N ALA A 64 14.36 0.92 24.64
CA ALA A 64 14.80 -0.37 25.15
C ALA A 64 14.76 -0.46 26.68
N GLY A 65 15.08 0.62 27.38
CA GLY A 65 15.00 0.68 28.85
C GLY A 65 13.58 0.70 29.42
N LYS A 66 12.55 0.88 28.57
CA LYS A 66 11.13 0.95 28.96
C LYS A 66 10.27 -0.13 28.31
N ALA A 67 10.85 -1.03 27.50
CA ALA A 67 10.10 -2.04 26.77
C ALA A 67 9.31 -2.93 27.74
N GLU A 68 7.97 -2.88 27.67
CA GLU A 68 7.09 -3.51 28.64
C GLU A 68 6.66 -4.91 28.18
N ASP A 69 6.28 -5.05 26.92
CA ASP A 69 5.77 -6.30 26.37
C ASP A 69 6.77 -7.07 25.50
N GLU A 70 6.42 -8.32 25.20
CA GLU A 70 7.30 -9.25 24.49
C GLU A 70 7.64 -8.81 23.06
N TYR A 71 6.78 -8.04 22.40
CA TYR A 71 7.07 -7.50 21.08
C TYR A 71 8.08 -6.35 21.18
N GLU A 72 7.88 -5.42 22.11
CA GLU A 72 8.81 -4.31 22.34
C GLU A 72 10.20 -4.82 22.75
N LYS A 73 10.25 -5.81 23.65
CA LYS A 73 11.50 -6.45 24.08
C LYS A 73 12.19 -7.17 22.93
N THR A 74 11.44 -7.92 22.12
CA THR A 74 12.00 -8.60 20.94
C THR A 74 12.58 -7.60 19.95
N PHE A 75 11.87 -6.50 19.67
CA PHE A 75 12.35 -5.46 18.76
C PHE A 75 13.64 -4.81 19.29
N ALA A 76 13.65 -4.40 20.57
CA ALA A 76 14.85 -3.85 21.21
C ALA A 76 16.03 -4.85 21.16
N GLY A 77 15.77 -6.12 21.47
CA GLY A 77 16.77 -7.19 21.45
C GLY A 77 17.36 -7.44 20.07
N VAL A 78 16.54 -7.43 19.01
CA VAL A 78 17.03 -7.55 17.62
C VAL A 78 17.96 -6.38 17.28
N MET A 79 17.53 -5.16 17.59
CA MET A 79 18.29 -3.95 17.27
C MET A 79 19.63 -3.93 18.01
N GLU A 80 19.65 -4.32 19.28
CA GLU A 80 20.87 -4.43 20.10
C GLU A 80 21.80 -5.53 19.57
N ALA A 81 21.29 -6.74 19.35
CA ALA A 81 22.07 -7.87 18.88
C ALA A 81 22.72 -7.60 17.52
N VAL A 82 21.97 -6.98 16.59
CA VAL A 82 22.53 -6.56 15.30
C VAL A 82 23.60 -5.48 15.49
N ALA A 83 23.37 -4.48 16.35
CA ALA A 83 24.35 -3.41 16.57
C ALA A 83 25.67 -3.93 17.18
N SER A 84 25.58 -4.80 18.18
CA SER A 84 26.73 -5.40 18.87
C SER A 84 27.44 -6.45 18.02
N GLY A 85 26.75 -7.06 17.04
CA GLY A 85 27.28 -8.18 16.26
C GLY A 85 27.14 -9.51 16.97
N ASP A 86 26.21 -9.64 17.90
CA ASP A 86 25.79 -10.92 18.46
C ASP A 86 24.98 -11.67 17.42
N TYR A 87 25.68 -12.48 16.61
CA TYR A 87 25.06 -13.22 15.53
C TYR A 87 23.99 -14.17 16.03
N ASP A 88 24.21 -14.86 17.16
CA ASP A 88 23.35 -15.92 17.65
C ASP A 88 22.05 -15.38 18.22
N ALA A 89 22.13 -14.31 19.02
CA ALA A 89 20.94 -13.60 19.50
C ALA A 89 20.16 -12.99 18.33
N ALA A 90 20.83 -12.28 17.41
CA ALA A 90 20.18 -11.67 16.25
C ALA A 90 19.54 -12.74 15.35
N GLY A 91 20.26 -13.84 15.10
CA GLY A 91 19.78 -14.96 14.31
C GLY A 91 18.52 -15.59 14.91
N THR A 92 18.52 -15.86 16.22
CA THR A 92 17.37 -16.45 16.91
C THR A 92 16.15 -15.54 16.79
N LEU A 93 16.28 -14.25 17.10
CA LEU A 93 15.18 -13.31 17.06
C LEU A 93 14.70 -13.01 15.63
N LEU A 94 15.57 -13.14 14.62
CA LEU A 94 15.23 -13.06 13.19
C LEU A 94 14.72 -14.38 12.58
N GLY A 95 14.51 -15.43 13.40
CA GLY A 95 14.08 -16.74 12.91
C GLY A 95 15.12 -17.47 12.02
N GLN A 96 16.38 -17.07 12.10
CA GLN A 96 17.54 -17.62 11.38
C GLN A 96 18.54 -18.35 12.28
N GLY A 97 18.21 -18.59 13.56
CA GLY A 97 19.11 -19.23 14.53
C GLY A 97 19.61 -20.59 14.03
N GLY A 98 20.94 -20.74 13.95
CA GLY A 98 21.59 -21.97 13.51
C GLY A 98 21.49 -22.26 12.01
N LYS A 99 20.94 -21.34 11.20
CA LYS A 99 20.80 -21.51 9.74
C LYS A 99 22.01 -21.00 8.97
N VAL A 100 22.32 -21.67 7.85
CA VAL A 100 23.33 -21.22 6.90
C VAL A 100 22.91 -19.85 6.35
N GLY A 101 23.74 -18.82 6.56
CA GLY A 101 23.48 -17.45 6.09
C GLY A 101 23.14 -16.43 7.20
N GLN A 102 22.92 -16.86 8.44
CA GLN A 102 22.67 -15.99 9.61
C GLN A 102 23.70 -14.85 9.72
N LYS A 103 24.99 -15.20 9.67
CA LYS A 103 26.08 -14.21 9.73
C LYS A 103 26.01 -13.20 8.59
N SER A 104 25.75 -13.66 7.36
CA SER A 104 25.63 -12.78 6.19
C SER A 104 24.46 -11.81 6.29
N LEU A 105 23.33 -12.23 6.87
CA LEU A 105 22.17 -11.37 7.10
C LEU A 105 22.50 -10.25 8.10
N VAL A 106 23.05 -10.62 9.26
CA VAL A 106 23.43 -9.67 10.32
C VAL A 106 24.52 -8.71 9.82
N ASP A 107 25.55 -9.21 9.14
CA ASP A 107 26.60 -8.40 8.52
C ASP A 107 26.01 -7.42 7.48
N GLY A 108 25.05 -7.90 6.68
CA GLY A 108 24.31 -7.08 5.72
C GLY A 108 23.56 -5.93 6.38
N LEU A 109 22.86 -6.20 7.50
CA LEU A 109 22.16 -5.17 8.28
C LEU A 109 23.13 -4.17 8.88
N ARG A 110 24.22 -4.63 9.52
CA ARG A 110 25.23 -3.74 10.11
C ARG A 110 25.89 -2.84 9.08
N LYS A 111 26.24 -3.40 7.92
CA LYS A 111 26.83 -2.65 6.81
C LYS A 111 25.85 -1.62 6.24
N SER A 112 24.57 -1.97 6.14
CA SER A 112 23.53 -1.08 5.63
C SER A 112 23.16 0.02 6.63
N PHE A 113 23.25 -0.28 7.93
CA PHE A 113 22.84 0.59 9.04
C PHE A 113 23.96 0.68 10.10
N PRO A 114 25.10 1.30 9.80
CA PRO A 114 26.25 1.35 10.71
C PRO A 114 25.95 2.15 11.99
N THR A 115 24.88 2.95 11.99
CA THR A 115 24.41 3.79 13.10
C THR A 115 23.15 3.22 13.75
N LEU A 116 22.90 1.91 13.65
CA LEU A 116 21.68 1.27 14.16
C LEU A 116 21.42 1.57 15.64
N GLY A 117 22.45 1.55 16.49
CA GLY A 117 22.34 1.89 17.92
C GLY A 117 22.00 3.37 18.20
N ARG A 118 22.06 4.25 17.19
CA ARG A 118 21.63 5.66 17.26
C ARG A 118 20.29 5.90 16.59
N SER A 119 19.56 4.84 16.26
CA SER A 119 18.24 4.97 15.63
C SER A 119 17.23 5.55 16.60
N LYS A 120 16.19 6.15 16.05
CA LYS A 120 15.02 6.64 16.76
C LYS A 120 13.84 5.72 16.48
N VAL A 121 13.15 5.24 17.50
CA VAL A 121 11.92 4.46 17.35
C VAL A 121 10.78 5.46 17.15
N LEU A 122 10.05 5.32 16.04
CA LEU A 122 8.98 6.25 15.67
C LEU A 122 7.61 5.71 16.11
N TYR A 123 7.24 4.56 15.57
CA TYR A 123 5.91 3.98 15.69
C TYR A 123 5.98 2.49 15.92
N GLN A 124 4.99 1.98 16.64
CA GLN A 124 4.50 0.61 16.48
C GLN A 124 3.17 0.69 15.75
N VAL A 125 3.08 0.04 14.60
CA VAL A 125 1.87 -0.10 13.80
C VAL A 125 1.25 -1.47 14.08
N PHE A 126 -0.02 -1.51 14.44
CA PHE A 126 -0.74 -2.75 14.68
C PHE A 126 -1.27 -3.32 13.35
N LEU A 127 -1.09 -4.62 13.12
CA LEU A 127 -1.39 -5.32 11.86
C LEU A 127 -2.04 -6.69 12.14
N ASP A 128 -3.22 -6.70 12.77
CA ASP A 128 -4.04 -7.91 13.02
C ASP A 128 -3.25 -9.11 13.57
N GLY A 129 -2.83 -9.04 14.83
CA GLY A 129 -2.03 -10.09 15.49
C GLY A 129 -0.51 -10.00 15.24
N ARG A 130 -0.10 -9.05 14.41
CA ARG A 130 1.31 -8.69 14.15
C ARG A 130 1.55 -7.24 14.50
N ARG A 131 2.82 -6.87 14.68
CA ARG A 131 3.22 -5.51 15.03
C ARG A 131 4.41 -5.09 14.19
N MET A 132 4.30 -3.95 13.51
CA MET A 132 5.40 -3.39 12.74
C MET A 132 6.05 -2.25 13.52
N PHE A 133 7.30 -2.42 13.92
CA PHE A 133 8.07 -1.36 14.56
C PHE A 133 8.81 -0.59 13.48
N VAL A 134 8.61 0.73 13.45
CA VAL A 134 9.22 1.64 12.50
C VAL A 134 10.27 2.46 13.23
N TRP A 135 11.51 2.42 12.73
CA TRP A 135 12.60 3.23 13.24
C TRP A 135 13.23 4.06 12.13
N GLU A 136 13.83 5.17 12.54
CA GLU A 136 14.54 6.09 11.70
C GLU A 136 16.03 6.04 12.03
N THR A 137 16.85 6.02 10.99
CA THR A 137 18.29 6.12 11.13
C THR A 137 18.84 7.10 10.11
N ASN A 138 19.92 7.78 10.49
CA ASN A 138 20.59 8.72 9.62
C ASN A 138 21.58 7.96 8.72
N LEU A 139 21.30 7.94 7.42
CA LEU A 139 22.21 7.39 6.42
C LEU A 139 22.84 8.53 5.63
N ARG A 140 24.17 8.54 5.58
CA ARG A 140 24.91 9.40 4.67
C ARG A 140 25.01 8.72 3.31
N VAL A 141 24.33 9.28 2.32
CA VAL A 141 24.42 8.84 0.92
C VAL A 141 25.06 9.96 0.12
N LYS A 142 26.22 9.69 -0.49
CA LYS A 142 26.94 10.64 -1.36
C LYS A 142 27.12 12.04 -0.73
N GLY A 143 27.48 12.09 0.55
CA GLY A 143 27.73 13.34 1.28
C GLY A 143 26.49 14.05 1.83
N SER A 144 25.28 13.60 1.48
CA SER A 144 24.03 14.13 2.03
C SER A 144 23.49 13.21 3.13
N SER A 145 23.07 13.82 4.24
CA SER A 145 22.45 13.13 5.37
C SER A 145 20.96 13.01 5.11
N HIS A 146 20.47 11.79 4.98
CA HIS A 146 19.05 11.51 4.79
C HIS A 146 18.53 10.69 5.96
N LEU A 147 17.36 11.06 6.47
CA LEU A 147 16.63 10.28 7.46
C LEU A 147 15.87 9.18 6.73
N TRP A 148 16.27 7.94 6.98
CA TRP A 148 15.66 6.76 6.37
C TRP A 148 14.88 5.99 7.41
N ARG A 149 13.65 5.65 7.06
CA ARG A 149 12.77 4.80 7.86
C ARG A 149 12.95 3.36 7.42
N ARG A 150 12.97 2.46 8.40
CA ARG A 150 13.02 1.01 8.24
C ARG A 150 12.05 0.39 9.22
N ALA A 151 11.67 -0.86 8.96
CA ALA A 151 10.70 -1.54 9.79
C ALA A 151 10.99 -3.04 9.90
N PHE A 152 10.61 -3.59 11.05
CA PHE A 152 10.60 -5.01 11.40
C PHE A 152 9.15 -5.33 11.69
N VAL A 153 8.65 -6.38 11.08
CA VAL A 153 7.37 -6.97 11.45
C VAL A 153 7.66 -8.04 12.46
N LEU A 154 7.03 -7.92 13.61
CA LEU A 154 7.08 -8.89 14.68
C LEU A 154 5.79 -9.69 14.70
N GLU A 155 5.94 -11.00 14.76
CA GLU A 155 4.84 -11.95 14.69
C GLU A 155 5.14 -13.18 15.57
N PRO A 156 4.12 -13.87 16.08
CA PRO A 156 4.32 -15.12 16.78
C PRO A 156 5.00 -16.16 15.87
N GLY A 157 6.02 -16.82 16.40
CA GLY A 157 6.74 -17.92 15.76
C GLY A 157 6.98 -19.08 16.72
N GLU A 158 7.65 -20.13 16.23
CA GLU A 158 8.09 -21.22 17.08
C GLU A 158 9.10 -20.70 18.11
N GLY A 159 8.78 -20.86 19.40
CA GLY A 159 9.67 -20.46 20.51
C GLY A 159 9.58 -18.99 20.94
N GLY A 160 8.68 -18.18 20.37
CA GLY A 160 8.47 -16.80 20.82
C GLY A 160 8.07 -15.85 19.70
N ILE A 161 8.22 -14.55 19.94
CA ILE A 161 8.04 -13.53 18.89
C ILE A 161 9.29 -13.51 18.01
N ARG A 162 9.09 -13.53 16.68
CA ARG A 162 10.16 -13.36 15.69
C ARG A 162 10.04 -12.01 15.00
N ALA A 163 11.14 -11.46 14.54
CA ALA A 163 11.19 -10.24 13.76
C ALA A 163 11.66 -10.53 12.33
N ASP A 164 10.99 -9.94 11.34
CA ASP A 164 11.40 -9.98 9.95
C ASP A 164 11.52 -8.58 9.38
N LEU A 165 12.62 -8.29 8.69
CA LEU A 165 12.79 -7.00 8.05
C LEU A 165 11.73 -6.82 6.96
N VAL A 166 11.06 -5.66 6.94
CA VAL A 166 10.14 -5.31 5.86
C VAL A 166 10.91 -5.24 4.54
N SER A 167 10.41 -5.97 3.55
CA SER A 167 10.97 -6.05 2.20
C SER A 167 9.85 -6.21 1.17
N SER A 168 10.18 -6.29 -0.13
CA SER A 168 9.21 -6.44 -1.20
C SER A 168 8.40 -7.74 -1.14
N SER A 169 8.82 -8.75 -0.37
CA SER A 169 8.02 -9.96 -0.14
C SER A 169 6.88 -9.76 0.87
N ARG A 170 6.80 -8.59 1.50
CA ARG A 170 5.77 -8.15 2.45
C ARG A 170 5.11 -6.86 1.95
N PRO A 171 4.25 -6.92 0.92
CA PRO A 171 3.88 -5.72 0.16
C PRO A 171 3.01 -4.73 0.93
N LEU A 172 2.12 -5.21 1.81
CA LEU A 172 1.35 -4.34 2.71
C LEU A 172 2.29 -3.54 3.62
N GLU A 173 3.25 -4.19 4.26
CA GLU A 173 4.16 -3.54 5.19
C GLU A 173 5.17 -2.66 4.46
N ALA A 174 5.61 -3.06 3.26
CA ALA A 174 6.41 -2.22 2.39
C ALA A 174 5.65 -0.96 1.95
N PHE A 175 4.35 -1.08 1.63
CA PHE A 175 3.47 0.04 1.33
C PHE A 175 3.32 0.98 2.53
N ILE A 176 3.00 0.45 3.72
CA ILE A 176 2.89 1.27 4.94
C ILE A 176 4.20 1.97 5.24
N LEU A 177 5.34 1.28 5.14
CA LEU A 177 6.65 1.89 5.33
C LEU A 177 6.92 2.99 4.30
N ALA A 178 6.54 2.81 3.04
CA ALA A 178 6.68 3.82 1.99
C ALA A 178 5.79 5.05 2.26
N VAL A 179 4.54 4.84 2.68
CA VAL A 179 3.65 5.92 3.14
C VAL A 179 4.32 6.67 4.27
N LEU A 180 4.79 5.97 5.31
CA LEU A 180 5.48 6.61 6.41
C LEU A 180 6.79 7.27 5.97
N GLN A 181 7.50 6.81 4.94
CA GLN A 181 8.74 7.44 4.49
C GLN A 181 8.50 8.82 3.83
N GLU A 182 7.43 8.93 3.05
CA GLU A 182 7.20 10.09 2.15
C GLU A 182 6.08 11.01 2.64
N ALA A 183 5.16 10.52 3.47
CA ALA A 183 3.97 11.26 3.87
C ALA A 183 4.16 12.01 5.19
N SER A 184 3.47 13.15 5.29
CA SER A 184 3.22 13.83 6.55
C SER A 184 1.95 13.25 7.21
N GLU A 185 1.93 13.26 8.54
CA GLU A 185 0.69 13.02 9.28
C GLU A 185 -0.37 14.06 8.87
N VAL A 186 -1.61 13.62 8.69
CA VAL A 186 -2.69 14.53 8.35
C VAL A 186 -3.22 15.18 9.62
N THR A 187 -3.02 16.48 9.81
CA THR A 187 -3.71 17.23 10.86
C THR A 187 -5.19 17.36 10.49
N ALA A 188 -6.09 17.04 11.43
CA ALA A 188 -7.53 16.96 11.22
C ALA A 188 -8.08 18.12 10.38
N GLY A 189 -8.58 17.79 9.18
CA GLY A 189 -9.10 18.82 8.29
C GLY A 189 -9.88 18.32 7.08
N LYS A 190 -9.49 17.20 6.46
CA LYS A 190 -10.21 16.60 5.31
C LYS A 190 -9.60 15.23 4.94
N SER A 191 -9.91 14.18 5.69
CA SER A 191 -10.04 12.88 5.03
C SER A 191 -11.32 12.97 4.20
N ARG A 192 -11.20 13.03 2.87
CA ARG A 192 -12.35 13.10 1.95
C ARG A 192 -12.94 11.72 1.66
N GLY A 193 -12.49 10.67 2.35
CA GLY A 193 -12.80 9.31 1.98
C GLY A 193 -14.23 8.91 2.32
N ALA A 194 -15.13 8.92 1.33
CA ALA A 194 -16.46 8.29 1.45
C ALA A 194 -16.36 6.75 1.52
N TYR A 195 -15.25 6.19 1.04
CA TYR A 195 -14.99 4.76 0.98
C TYR A 195 -13.82 4.37 1.88
N GLY A 196 -13.86 3.14 2.39
CA GLY A 196 -12.77 2.53 3.16
C GLY A 196 -12.54 1.09 2.72
N LEU A 197 -11.33 0.79 2.24
CA LEU A 197 -10.91 -0.54 1.84
C LEU A 197 -9.96 -1.13 2.88
N SER A 198 -10.34 -2.26 3.46
CA SER A 198 -9.45 -3.07 4.28
C SER A 198 -8.29 -3.60 3.43
N LEU A 199 -7.06 -3.37 3.88
CA LEU A 199 -5.85 -3.85 3.21
C LEU A 199 -5.39 -5.23 3.73
N SER A 200 -6.15 -5.86 4.63
CA SER A 200 -5.84 -7.22 5.08
C SER A 200 -6.16 -8.24 3.98
N PRO A 201 -5.41 -9.36 3.92
CA PRO A 201 -5.69 -10.46 3.01
C PRO A 201 -7.17 -10.91 3.05
N PRO A 202 -7.72 -11.42 1.94
CA PRO A 202 -9.13 -11.79 1.85
C PRO A 202 -9.56 -12.88 2.82
N ASP A 203 -8.64 -13.75 3.21
CA ASP A 203 -8.83 -14.87 4.13
C ASP A 203 -8.64 -14.48 5.62
N GLN A 204 -8.26 -13.23 5.91
CA GLN A 204 -8.07 -12.77 7.28
C GLN A 204 -9.30 -12.01 7.81
N PRO A 205 -9.72 -12.26 9.07
CA PRO A 205 -10.76 -11.48 9.72
C PRO A 205 -10.38 -9.99 9.76
N ILE A 206 -11.30 -9.12 9.37
CA ILE A 206 -11.13 -7.67 9.52
C ILE A 206 -11.34 -7.33 10.99
N SER A 207 -10.38 -6.64 11.60
CA SER A 207 -10.47 -6.12 12.96
C SER A 207 -10.31 -4.59 12.97
N GLN A 208 -10.48 -3.97 14.13
CA GLN A 208 -10.20 -2.55 14.32
C GLN A 208 -8.73 -2.17 14.11
N LEU A 209 -7.83 -3.16 14.13
CA LEU A 209 -6.38 -2.99 13.91
C LEU A 209 -5.99 -3.15 12.45
N THR A 210 -6.94 -3.47 11.57
CA THR A 210 -6.70 -3.61 10.14
C THR A 210 -6.39 -2.26 9.51
N PRO A 211 -5.30 -2.12 8.73
CA PRO A 211 -5.07 -0.93 7.92
C PRO A 211 -6.21 -0.70 6.92
N VAL A 212 -6.70 0.53 6.84
CA VAL A 212 -7.80 0.89 5.94
C VAL A 212 -7.38 2.01 5.00
N LEU A 213 -7.44 1.76 3.69
CA LEU A 213 -7.27 2.78 2.66
C LEU A 213 -8.57 3.58 2.52
N ARG A 214 -8.52 4.88 2.74
CA ARG A 214 -9.63 5.83 2.64
C ARG A 214 -9.51 6.68 1.39
N PHE A 215 -10.58 6.77 0.62
CA PHE A 215 -10.60 7.51 -0.64
C PHE A 215 -12.00 7.96 -1.03
N ALA A 216 -12.06 9.01 -1.84
CA ALA A 216 -13.29 9.41 -2.51
C ALA A 216 -13.41 8.65 -3.83
N GLY A 217 -14.59 8.70 -4.45
CA GLY A 217 -14.76 8.08 -5.75
C GLY A 217 -16.19 8.01 -6.21
N ARG A 218 -16.38 7.32 -7.33
CA ARG A 218 -17.69 7.09 -7.95
C ARG A 218 -17.77 5.66 -8.46
N TRP A 219 -18.87 5.00 -8.10
CA TRP A 219 -19.25 3.72 -8.67
C TRP A 219 -20.03 3.90 -9.98
N TYR A 220 -19.71 3.06 -10.95
CA TYR A 220 -20.33 3.03 -12.28
C TYR A 220 -20.99 1.69 -12.61
N GLY A 221 -20.79 0.64 -11.81
CA GLY A 221 -21.52 -0.63 -12.00
C GLY A 221 -21.18 -1.40 -13.27
N GLY A 222 -20.00 -1.16 -13.87
CA GLY A 222 -19.63 -1.76 -15.14
C GLY A 222 -20.21 -1.02 -16.35
N ALA A 223 -20.45 0.29 -16.21
CA ALA A 223 -20.88 1.15 -17.30
C ALA A 223 -19.86 1.16 -18.45
N THR A 224 -20.34 1.41 -19.67
CA THR A 224 -19.44 1.73 -20.79
C THR A 224 -18.64 2.99 -20.48
N MET A 225 -17.49 3.13 -21.14
CA MET A 225 -16.66 4.32 -21.01
C MET A 225 -17.42 5.61 -21.40
N GLU A 226 -18.28 5.53 -22.42
CA GLU A 226 -19.12 6.64 -22.88
C GLU A 226 -20.16 7.03 -21.81
N GLU A 227 -20.79 6.07 -21.15
CA GLU A 227 -21.70 6.34 -20.02
C GLU A 227 -20.96 6.94 -18.84
N ALA A 228 -19.81 6.38 -18.47
CA ALA A 228 -18.99 6.89 -17.37
C ALA A 228 -18.48 8.32 -17.62
N SER A 229 -18.23 8.70 -18.88
CA SER A 229 -17.79 10.05 -19.26
C SER A 229 -18.86 11.14 -19.05
N ARG A 230 -20.14 10.77 -18.92
CA ARG A 230 -21.27 11.70 -18.73
C ARG A 230 -21.49 12.07 -17.27
N ASP A 231 -20.62 11.61 -16.37
CA ASP A 231 -20.76 11.81 -14.92
C ASP A 231 -20.43 13.24 -14.45
N GLY A 232 -19.88 14.07 -15.35
CA GLY A 232 -19.46 15.44 -15.10
C GLY A 232 -18.00 15.60 -14.64
N SER A 233 -17.26 14.49 -14.48
CA SER A 233 -15.85 14.51 -14.12
C SER A 233 -14.96 14.78 -15.32
N ARG A 234 -14.05 15.73 -15.14
CA ARG A 234 -13.02 16.01 -16.15
C ARG A 234 -12.06 14.84 -16.32
N ALA A 235 -11.73 14.11 -15.26
CA ALA A 235 -10.89 12.91 -15.34
C ALA A 235 -11.51 11.85 -16.26
N MET A 236 -12.81 11.57 -16.11
CA MET A 236 -13.51 10.60 -16.98
C MET A 236 -13.66 11.10 -18.41
N ALA A 237 -13.90 12.39 -18.61
CA ALA A 237 -13.97 12.99 -19.94
C ALA A 237 -12.62 12.89 -20.69
N ASP A 238 -11.51 13.26 -20.03
CA ASP A 238 -10.16 13.17 -20.61
C ASP A 238 -9.74 11.70 -20.84
N TYR A 239 -10.12 10.79 -19.92
CA TYR A 239 -9.93 9.35 -20.08
C TYR A 239 -10.66 8.81 -21.32
N ALA A 240 -11.96 9.08 -21.44
CA ALA A 240 -12.76 8.64 -22.58
C ALA A 240 -12.27 9.22 -23.91
N LEU A 241 -11.80 10.48 -23.89
CA LEU A 241 -11.23 11.14 -25.06
C LEU A 241 -9.94 10.47 -25.52
N ALA A 242 -9.05 10.05 -24.62
CA ALA A 242 -7.82 9.34 -24.97
C ALA A 242 -8.13 8.07 -25.79
N PHE A 243 -9.04 7.22 -25.29
CA PHE A 243 -9.37 5.96 -25.97
C PHE A 243 -10.25 6.14 -27.21
N THR A 244 -11.02 7.24 -27.28
CA THR A 244 -11.70 7.63 -28.52
C THR A 244 -10.70 8.01 -29.62
N ARG A 245 -9.63 8.74 -29.27
CA ARG A 245 -8.54 9.07 -30.22
C ARG A 245 -7.82 7.81 -30.70
N LEU A 246 -7.53 6.89 -29.79
CA LEU A 246 -6.92 5.60 -30.13
C LEU A 246 -7.77 4.80 -31.12
N ARG A 247 -9.08 4.65 -30.87
CA ARG A 247 -10.01 3.94 -31.76
C ARG A 247 -10.17 4.60 -33.12
N ALA A 248 -10.01 5.93 -33.20
CA ALA A 248 -10.03 6.68 -34.45
C ALA A 248 -8.71 6.59 -35.25
N GLY A 249 -7.70 5.86 -34.75
CA GLY A 249 -6.37 5.80 -35.35
C GLY A 249 -5.52 7.06 -35.13
N ASP A 250 -5.99 8.02 -34.33
CA ASP A 250 -5.27 9.25 -34.01
C ASP A 250 -4.24 9.02 -32.89
N ASN A 251 -3.14 8.37 -33.26
CA ASN A 251 -2.06 8.05 -32.33
C ASN A 251 -1.41 9.31 -31.72
N ALA A 252 -1.30 10.40 -32.48
CA ALA A 252 -0.73 11.65 -31.98
C ALA A 252 -1.63 12.26 -30.89
N GLY A 253 -2.94 12.31 -31.13
CA GLY A 253 -3.93 12.76 -30.16
C GLY A 253 -4.04 11.85 -28.93
N TYR A 254 -3.90 10.53 -29.10
CA TYR A 254 -3.84 9.58 -27.98
C TYR A 254 -2.58 9.78 -27.13
N LEU A 255 -1.41 9.86 -27.76
CA LEU A 255 -0.13 10.07 -27.06
C LEU A 255 -0.08 11.42 -26.33
N ALA A 256 -0.74 12.46 -26.84
CA ALA A 256 -0.83 13.76 -26.17
C ALA A 256 -1.63 13.72 -24.85
N ARG A 257 -2.30 12.60 -24.55
CA ARG A 257 -3.05 12.38 -23.30
C ARG A 257 -2.24 11.69 -22.22
N PHE A 258 -0.96 11.47 -22.44
CA PHE A 258 -0.06 10.92 -21.43
C PHE A 258 0.84 12.00 -20.86
N THR A 259 1.23 11.85 -19.59
CA THR A 259 2.31 12.63 -18.99
C THR A 259 3.62 12.40 -19.77
N PRO A 260 4.58 13.34 -19.78
CA PRO A 260 5.72 13.31 -20.71
C PRO A 260 6.53 11.99 -20.69
N TYR A 261 6.75 11.40 -19.51
CA TYR A 261 7.52 10.16 -19.40
C TYR A 261 6.69 8.94 -19.84
N SER A 262 5.42 8.86 -19.44
CA SER A 262 4.50 7.82 -19.92
C SER A 262 4.23 7.93 -21.43
N GLN A 263 4.16 9.14 -21.98
CA GLN A 263 4.06 9.40 -23.42
C GLN A 263 5.25 8.81 -24.17
N ALA A 264 6.47 9.05 -23.69
CA ALA A 264 7.68 8.51 -24.31
C ALA A 264 7.68 6.98 -24.33
N LYS A 265 7.27 6.34 -23.22
CA LYS A 265 7.10 4.88 -23.16
C LYS A 265 6.05 4.37 -24.14
N MET A 266 4.86 4.97 -24.12
CA MET A 266 3.75 4.57 -24.98
C MET A 266 4.09 4.74 -26.46
N LYS A 267 4.74 5.85 -26.82
CA LYS A 267 5.25 6.10 -28.18
C LYS A 267 6.22 5.01 -28.62
N ASN A 268 7.18 4.65 -27.75
CA ASN A 268 8.14 3.59 -28.04
C ASN A 268 7.50 2.21 -28.16
N TRP A 269 6.44 1.95 -27.40
CA TRP A 269 5.69 0.69 -27.47
C TRP A 269 4.86 0.59 -28.76
N LEU A 270 4.09 1.63 -29.10
CA LEU A 270 3.33 1.70 -30.34
C LEU A 270 4.24 1.59 -31.58
N ALA A 271 5.42 2.21 -31.55
CA ALA A 271 6.39 2.14 -32.64
C ALA A 271 7.00 0.74 -32.86
N LYS A 272 6.93 -0.14 -31.86
CA LYS A 272 7.40 -1.53 -31.95
C LYS A 272 6.33 -2.51 -32.43
N MET A 273 5.08 -2.07 -32.53
CA MET A 273 4.00 -2.93 -33.00
C MET A 273 4.05 -3.07 -34.52
N PRO A 274 3.91 -4.29 -35.05
CA PRO A 274 3.59 -4.49 -36.45
C PRO A 274 2.29 -3.75 -36.83
N PRO A 275 2.17 -3.21 -38.06
CA PRO A 275 0.99 -2.45 -38.49
C PRO A 275 -0.34 -3.19 -38.30
N GLU A 276 -0.36 -4.49 -38.57
CA GLU A 276 -1.53 -5.36 -38.39
C GLU A 276 -1.91 -5.49 -36.92
N VAL A 277 -0.93 -5.65 -36.02
CA VAL A 277 -1.16 -5.71 -34.57
C VAL A 277 -1.61 -4.35 -34.03
N LEU A 278 -1.10 -3.25 -34.60
CA LEU A 278 -1.53 -1.90 -34.23
C LEU A 278 -2.96 -1.62 -34.68
N ALA A 279 -3.32 -2.03 -35.90
CA ALA A 279 -4.70 -1.92 -36.40
C ALA A 279 -5.66 -2.75 -35.53
N ASP A 280 -5.27 -3.98 -35.18
CA ASP A 280 -6.01 -4.83 -34.24
C ASP A 280 -6.06 -4.22 -32.84
N TYR A 281 -5.00 -3.57 -32.37
CA TYR A 281 -4.99 -2.88 -31.07
C TYR A 281 -5.86 -1.62 -31.06
N GLN A 282 -6.00 -0.92 -32.18
CA GLN A 282 -6.82 0.28 -32.31
C GLN A 282 -8.31 -0.06 -32.48
N THR A 283 -8.61 -1.04 -33.35
CA THR A 283 -9.97 -1.45 -33.69
C THR A 283 -10.53 -2.50 -32.74
N GLY A 284 -9.66 -3.41 -32.31
CA GLY A 284 -9.92 -4.47 -31.35
C GLY A 284 -9.37 -4.18 -29.96
N ASN A 285 -9.03 -2.91 -29.62
CA ASN A 285 -8.86 -2.55 -28.22
C ASN A 285 -10.14 -2.98 -27.51
N PRO A 286 -10.07 -3.95 -26.59
CA PRO A 286 -11.27 -4.42 -25.96
C PRO A 286 -11.96 -3.24 -25.31
N SER A 287 -13.26 -3.15 -25.56
CA SER A 287 -14.06 -2.11 -24.95
C SER A 287 -13.91 -2.24 -23.44
N ARG A 288 -14.15 -1.15 -22.71
CA ARG A 288 -13.93 -1.13 -21.27
C ARG A 288 -15.24 -0.97 -20.57
N LYS A 289 -15.48 -1.83 -19.59
CA LYS A 289 -16.47 -1.59 -18.55
C LYS A 289 -15.78 -0.93 -17.39
N ILE A 290 -16.20 0.29 -17.08
CA ILE A 290 -15.71 1.07 -15.95
C ILE A 290 -16.53 0.68 -14.74
N TYR A 291 -15.85 0.24 -13.69
CA TYR A 291 -16.50 -0.14 -12.44
C TYR A 291 -16.43 0.99 -11.43
N PHE A 292 -15.26 1.56 -11.23
CA PHE A 292 -15.05 2.57 -10.20
C PHE A 292 -14.00 3.59 -10.64
N ARG A 293 -14.22 4.84 -10.25
CA ARG A 293 -13.18 5.87 -10.25
C ARG A 293 -12.85 6.18 -8.80
N LEU A 294 -11.60 5.97 -8.42
CA LEU A 294 -11.05 6.47 -7.17
C LEU A 294 -10.53 7.89 -7.42
N ASP A 295 -11.07 8.83 -6.65
CA ASP A 295 -10.72 10.24 -6.69
C ASP A 295 -9.77 10.55 -5.53
N ALA A 296 -8.50 10.77 -5.87
CA ALA A 296 -7.42 11.04 -4.94
C ALA A 296 -6.58 12.24 -5.41
N GLU A 297 -7.25 13.34 -5.75
CA GLU A 297 -6.66 14.61 -6.23
C GLU A 297 -5.25 14.85 -5.66
N PRO A 298 -4.22 15.09 -6.50
CA PRO A 298 -4.29 15.30 -7.96
C PRO A 298 -4.27 14.02 -8.80
N VAL A 299 -4.52 12.84 -8.22
CA VAL A 299 -4.50 11.57 -8.94
C VAL A 299 -5.90 10.95 -8.97
N ASP A 300 -6.34 10.50 -10.15
CA ASP A 300 -7.49 9.59 -10.27
C ASP A 300 -7.00 8.20 -10.66
N ILE A 301 -7.67 7.16 -10.15
CA ILE A 301 -7.44 5.77 -10.55
C ILE A 301 -8.75 5.22 -11.10
N VAL A 302 -8.73 4.81 -12.36
CA VAL A 302 -9.91 4.27 -13.06
C VAL A 302 -9.81 2.77 -13.12
N PHE A 303 -10.73 2.07 -12.44
CA PHE A 303 -10.82 0.61 -12.42
C PHE A 303 -11.74 0.11 -13.52
N TYR A 304 -11.24 -0.79 -14.36
CA TYR A 304 -11.94 -1.27 -15.54
C TYR A 304 -11.71 -2.76 -15.81
N GLN A 305 -12.60 -3.35 -16.60
CA GLN A 305 -12.43 -4.69 -17.15
C GLN A 305 -12.45 -4.62 -18.67
N LEU A 306 -11.62 -5.44 -19.30
CA LEU A 306 -11.60 -5.60 -20.75
C LEU A 306 -12.77 -6.50 -21.19
N ILE A 307 -13.53 -6.02 -22.16
CA ILE A 307 -14.65 -6.76 -22.74
C ILE A 307 -14.48 -6.98 -24.25
N ASP A 308 -15.01 -8.11 -24.73
CA ASP A 308 -15.09 -8.43 -26.15
C ASP A 308 -16.15 -7.58 -26.87
N ALA A 309 -16.31 -7.80 -28.18
CA ALA A 309 -17.30 -7.09 -28.98
C ALA A 309 -18.76 -7.38 -28.56
N GLN A 310 -18.99 -8.49 -27.85
CA GLN A 310 -20.29 -8.91 -27.32
C GLN A 310 -20.54 -8.37 -25.90
N GLY A 311 -19.56 -7.68 -25.31
CA GLY A 311 -19.65 -7.11 -23.97
C GLY A 311 -19.34 -8.10 -22.84
N ASN A 312 -18.82 -9.29 -23.16
CA ASN A 312 -18.38 -10.28 -22.19
C ASN A 312 -16.97 -9.94 -21.72
N ALA A 313 -16.68 -10.25 -20.45
CA ALA A 313 -15.32 -10.15 -19.92
C ALA A 313 -14.36 -11.04 -20.71
N ILE A 314 -13.24 -10.47 -21.15
CA ILE A 314 -12.13 -11.23 -21.77
C ILE A 314 -11.31 -11.94 -20.69
N GLU A 315 -11.27 -11.34 -19.51
CA GLU A 315 -10.59 -11.83 -18.32
C GLU A 315 -11.41 -11.42 -17.09
N ASP A 316 -11.37 -12.23 -16.05
CA ASP A 316 -12.05 -11.94 -14.78
C ASP A 316 -11.28 -10.93 -13.92
N THR A 317 -10.22 -10.33 -14.45
CA THR A 317 -9.34 -9.41 -13.71
C THR A 317 -9.76 -7.97 -13.93
N VAL A 318 -9.86 -7.22 -12.83
CA VAL A 318 -10.06 -5.77 -12.88
C VAL A 318 -8.68 -5.12 -12.97
N ARG A 319 -8.49 -4.31 -14.00
CA ARG A 319 -7.30 -3.48 -14.22
C ARG A 319 -7.53 -2.06 -13.74
N TRP A 320 -6.46 -1.28 -13.69
CA TRP A 320 -6.54 0.14 -13.37
C TRP A 320 -5.59 0.98 -14.20
N ASP A 321 -6.03 2.20 -14.53
CA ASP A 321 -5.22 3.25 -15.15
C ASP A 321 -5.10 4.43 -14.19
N TYR A 322 -3.92 5.07 -14.16
CA TYR A 322 -3.68 6.29 -13.39
C TYR A 322 -3.84 7.52 -14.27
N LEU A 323 -4.50 8.54 -13.72
CA LEU A 323 -4.55 9.87 -14.31
C LEU A 323 -3.99 10.90 -13.31
N LEU A 324 -3.15 11.81 -13.80
CA LEU A 324 -2.60 12.93 -13.05
C LEU A 324 -3.24 14.23 -13.53
N HIS A 325 -3.74 15.03 -12.59
CA HIS A 325 -4.21 16.38 -12.86
C HIS A 325 -3.03 17.33 -13.05
N ASP A 326 -2.81 17.77 -14.29
CA ASP A 326 -1.70 18.65 -14.65
C ASP A 326 -2.11 20.13 -14.61
N GLY A 327 -2.52 20.61 -13.43
CA GLY A 327 -2.62 22.03 -13.00
C GLY A 327 -3.30 23.08 -13.91
N GLY A 328 -3.84 22.69 -15.07
CA GLY A 328 -4.28 23.56 -16.15
C GLY A 328 -4.56 22.85 -17.49
N ALA A 329 -3.90 21.72 -17.78
CA ALA A 329 -4.08 20.97 -19.04
C ALA A 329 -5.24 19.94 -19.00
N GLY A 330 -5.78 19.65 -17.82
CA GLY A 330 -6.72 18.55 -17.59
C GLY A 330 -6.03 17.34 -16.99
N TYR A 331 -6.61 16.15 -17.17
CA TYR A 331 -6.06 14.91 -16.66
C TYR A 331 -5.25 14.18 -17.75
N LEU A 332 -4.07 13.69 -17.37
CA LEU A 332 -3.17 12.95 -18.25
C LEU A 332 -2.94 11.53 -17.71
N LEU A 333 -3.01 10.54 -18.58
CA LEU A 333 -2.64 9.16 -18.29
C LEU A 333 -1.17 9.09 -17.87
N THR A 334 -0.90 8.40 -16.77
CA THR A 334 0.45 8.25 -16.22
C THR A 334 0.74 6.80 -15.81
N ASN A 335 1.97 6.53 -15.38
CA ASN A 335 2.44 5.22 -14.93
C ASN A 335 2.27 4.09 -15.93
N ALA A 336 2.32 4.40 -17.23
CA ALA A 336 2.34 3.36 -18.26
C ALA A 336 3.54 2.42 -17.99
N TYR A 337 3.25 1.16 -17.65
CA TYR A 337 4.25 0.14 -17.29
C TYR A 337 5.17 0.56 -16.14
N ALA A 338 4.64 1.19 -15.10
CA ALA A 338 5.35 1.41 -13.85
C ALA A 338 4.54 0.76 -12.72
N GLN A 339 5.19 -0.11 -11.95
CA GLN A 339 4.64 -0.66 -10.72
C GLN A 339 5.10 0.18 -9.54
N SER A 340 4.17 0.47 -8.65
CA SER A 340 4.34 1.12 -7.34
C SER A 340 3.96 0.13 -6.24
N GLN A 341 4.35 0.40 -4.99
CA GLN A 341 3.93 -0.44 -3.86
C GLN A 341 2.40 -0.44 -3.66
N LEU A 342 1.71 0.63 -4.12
CA LEU A 342 0.25 0.65 -4.16
C LEU A 342 -0.26 -0.41 -5.14
N ASP A 343 0.34 -0.57 -6.32
CA ASP A 343 -0.04 -1.60 -7.30
C ASP A 343 0.11 -3.00 -6.72
N ASP A 344 1.18 -3.25 -5.95
CA ASP A 344 1.39 -4.54 -5.29
C ASP A 344 0.28 -4.83 -4.26
N VAL A 345 -0.13 -3.82 -3.47
CA VAL A 345 -1.22 -3.96 -2.50
C VAL A 345 -2.57 -4.15 -3.21
N LEU A 346 -2.84 -3.40 -4.27
CA LEU A 346 -4.07 -3.54 -5.07
C LEU A 346 -4.14 -4.96 -5.68
N ALA A 347 -3.02 -5.49 -6.19
CA ALA A 347 -2.94 -6.85 -6.73
C ALA A 347 -3.04 -7.95 -5.65
N MET A 348 -2.34 -7.79 -4.52
CA MET A 348 -2.28 -8.77 -3.43
C MET A 348 -3.64 -9.09 -2.83
N THR A 349 -4.50 -8.07 -2.70
CA THR A 349 -5.71 -8.25 -1.91
C THR A 349 -6.63 -9.30 -2.52
N GLY A 350 -6.51 -9.69 -3.80
CA GLY A 350 -7.46 -10.60 -4.50
C GLY A 350 -8.92 -10.07 -4.53
N ARG A 351 -9.17 -9.02 -3.75
CA ARG A 351 -10.39 -8.28 -3.55
C ARG A 351 -10.56 -7.23 -4.63
N PHE A 352 -9.60 -6.97 -5.51
CA PHE A 352 -9.90 -6.17 -6.72
C PHE A 352 -10.46 -7.02 -7.86
N GLU A 353 -10.03 -8.27 -7.99
CA GLU A 353 -10.51 -9.18 -9.04
C GLU A 353 -11.87 -9.82 -8.71
N LYS A 354 -12.12 -10.22 -7.46
CA LYS A 354 -13.45 -10.71 -7.00
C LYS A 354 -14.14 -9.77 -6.03
N GLY A 355 -13.36 -9.14 -5.16
CA GLY A 355 -13.88 -8.38 -4.05
C GLY A 355 -14.44 -7.02 -4.43
N MET A 356 -14.13 -6.37 -5.55
CA MET A 356 -14.71 -5.06 -5.86
C MET A 356 -16.19 -5.23 -6.22
N VAL A 357 -16.57 -6.35 -6.82
CA VAL A 357 -17.99 -6.70 -7.04
C VAL A 357 -18.68 -6.99 -5.70
N GLU A 358 -18.05 -7.69 -4.75
CA GLU A 358 -18.65 -8.01 -3.44
C GLU A 358 -18.61 -6.85 -2.42
N PHE A 359 -17.47 -6.18 -2.31
CA PHE A 359 -17.23 -4.91 -1.60
C PHE A 359 -18.19 -3.84 -2.10
N VAL A 360 -18.36 -3.66 -3.41
CA VAL A 360 -19.29 -2.65 -3.92
C VAL A 360 -20.75 -3.08 -3.83
N ARG A 361 -21.08 -4.39 -3.91
CA ARG A 361 -22.41 -4.89 -3.51
C ARG A 361 -22.74 -4.59 -2.04
N SER A 362 -21.74 -4.50 -1.15
CA SER A 362 -21.95 -4.12 0.25
C SER A 362 -22.20 -2.62 0.50
N PHE A 363 -22.08 -1.77 -0.54
CA PHE A 363 -22.37 -0.33 -0.49
C PHE A 363 -23.62 0.08 -1.30
N GLY A 364 -24.33 -0.86 -1.92
CA GLY A 364 -25.65 -0.60 -2.53
C GLY A 364 -26.77 -0.81 -1.52
N PRO A 365 -27.89 -0.04 -1.59
CA PRO A 365 -29.09 -0.32 -0.79
C PRO A 365 -29.68 -1.70 -1.06
#